data_AF-A0A0S8FEK0-F1
#
_entry.id   AF-A0A0S8FEK0-F1
#
_cell.length_a   1.000
_cell.length_b   1.000
_cell.length_c   1.000
_cell.angle_alpha   90.00
_cell.angle_beta   90.00
_cell.angle_gamma   90.00
#
_symmetry.space_group_name_H-M   'P 1'
#
loop_
_entity.id
_entity.type
_entity.pdbx_description
1 polymer ?
#
loop_
_entity_poly.entity_id
_entity_poly.type
_entity_poly.pdbx_seq_one_letter_code
_entity_poly.pdbx_strand_id
1 'polypeptide(L)'
;MVKKPVPANKPPSVTARPVGRPSSYTDEIGDIICERMMNGENFSQICSDPMMPSRAALYRWRAARPDFDARCARAREALADFLLDKIEAMADATTEENVNSQRLKISTAQWRAEKMAPRTLGPRVNTEITGDATVHVQHTTVDVRVLSPEAREAFKQALLAAKAQIIEHDPKEGQG
;
A
#
# COMPACT_ATOMS: atom_id res chain seq x y z
N MET A 1 47.39 -45.84 -49.53
CA MET A 1 47.40 -45.24 -48.18
C MET A 1 46.32 -44.17 -48.12
N VAL A 2 45.15 -44.52 -47.59
CA VAL A 2 43.96 -43.66 -47.54
C VAL A 2 44.03 -42.80 -46.27
N LYS A 3 44.16 -41.48 -46.43
CA LYS A 3 44.09 -40.51 -45.33
C LYS A 3 42.64 -40.43 -44.84
N LYS A 4 42.36 -40.94 -43.64
CA LYS A 4 41.09 -40.73 -42.94
C LYS A 4 40.98 -39.24 -42.53
N PRO A 5 39.84 -38.57 -42.76
CA PRO A 5 39.66 -37.19 -42.34
C PRO A 5 39.44 -37.10 -40.82
N VAL A 6 40.03 -36.08 -40.23
CA VAL A 6 39.90 -35.66 -38.83
C VAL A 6 38.45 -35.21 -38.56
N PRO A 7 37.80 -35.64 -37.47
CA PRO A 7 36.45 -35.15 -37.16
C PRO A 7 36.48 -33.69 -36.70
N ALA A 8 35.69 -32.85 -37.37
CA ALA A 8 35.52 -31.44 -37.03
C ALA A 8 34.88 -31.29 -35.64
N ASN A 9 35.57 -30.60 -34.73
CA ASN A 9 35.09 -30.27 -33.40
C ASN A 9 34.09 -29.10 -33.52
N LYS A 10 32.81 -29.34 -33.16
CA LYS A 10 31.77 -28.30 -33.15
C LYS A 10 31.92 -27.46 -31.87
N PRO A 11 31.92 -26.11 -31.93
CA PRO A 11 32.03 -25.30 -30.72
C PRO A 11 30.80 -25.50 -29.81
N PRO A 12 30.94 -25.38 -28.48
CA PRO A 12 29.82 -25.57 -27.56
C PRO A 12 28.76 -24.49 -27.80
N SER A 13 27.59 -24.93 -28.27
CA SER A 13 26.38 -24.12 -28.34
C SER A 13 25.91 -23.80 -26.91
N VAL A 14 26.21 -22.61 -26.41
CA VAL A 14 25.62 -22.10 -25.17
C VAL A 14 24.17 -21.71 -25.48
N THR A 15 23.26 -22.68 -25.40
CA THR A 15 21.83 -22.37 -25.30
C THR A 15 21.57 -21.84 -23.90
N ALA A 16 21.40 -20.52 -23.77
CA ALA A 16 20.94 -19.91 -22.53
C ALA A 16 19.62 -20.59 -22.10
N ARG A 17 19.59 -21.17 -20.89
CA ARG A 17 18.34 -21.66 -20.32
C ARG A 17 17.35 -20.49 -20.24
N PRO A 18 16.05 -20.70 -20.51
CA PRO A 18 15.07 -19.66 -20.30
C PRO A 18 15.23 -19.12 -18.87
N VAL A 19 15.42 -17.82 -18.75
CA VAL A 19 15.64 -17.14 -17.47
C VAL A 19 14.46 -17.50 -16.58
N GLY A 20 14.71 -18.30 -15.55
CA GLY A 20 13.69 -18.65 -14.58
C GLY A 20 13.21 -17.39 -13.85
N ARG A 21 11.99 -17.42 -13.34
CA ARG A 21 11.44 -16.32 -12.54
C ARG A 21 12.46 -15.90 -11.46
N PRO A 22 12.68 -14.60 -11.23
CA PRO A 22 13.61 -14.14 -10.21
C PRO A 22 13.31 -14.77 -8.85
N SER A 23 14.30 -15.47 -8.29
CA SER A 23 14.22 -16.11 -6.97
C SER A 23 14.84 -15.26 -5.87
N SER A 24 15.73 -14.33 -6.24
CA SER A 24 16.41 -13.39 -5.34
C SER A 24 15.93 -11.97 -5.59
N TYR A 25 15.91 -11.17 -4.53
CA TYR A 25 15.56 -9.75 -4.60
C TYR A 25 16.75 -8.93 -5.09
N THR A 26 16.49 -7.97 -5.97
CA THR A 26 17.39 -6.84 -6.26
C THR A 26 16.59 -5.53 -6.15
N ASP A 27 17.27 -4.42 -5.90
CA ASP A 27 16.61 -3.11 -5.78
C ASP A 27 15.93 -2.71 -7.08
N GLU A 28 16.52 -3.04 -8.23
CA GLU A 28 15.97 -2.75 -9.55
C GLU A 28 14.64 -3.47 -9.79
N ILE A 29 14.54 -4.75 -9.39
CA ILE A 29 13.27 -5.49 -9.46
C ILE A 29 12.25 -4.88 -8.51
N GLY A 30 12.68 -4.46 -7.31
CA GLY A 30 11.83 -3.75 -6.37
C GLY A 30 11.24 -2.47 -6.96
N ASP A 31 12.07 -1.67 -7.62
CA ASP A 31 11.67 -0.42 -8.25
C ASP A 31 10.70 -0.64 -9.42
N ILE A 32 10.97 -1.63 -10.28
CA ILE A 32 10.05 -2.03 -11.37
C ILE A 32 8.68 -2.45 -10.81
N ILE A 33 8.65 -3.22 -9.72
CA ILE A 33 7.38 -3.63 -9.08
C ILE A 33 6.63 -2.39 -8.59
N CYS A 34 7.30 -1.46 -7.90
CA CYS A 34 6.68 -0.24 -7.42
C CYS A 34 6.18 0.63 -8.57
N GLU A 35 6.94 0.79 -9.64
CA GLU A 35 6.53 1.52 -10.85
C GLU A 35 5.26 0.94 -11.47
N ARG A 36 5.21 -0.38 -11.65
CA ARG A 36 4.02 -1.05 -12.20
C ARG A 36 2.80 -0.91 -11.29
N MET A 37 2.99 -0.97 -9.97
CA MET A 37 1.91 -0.73 -9.01
C MET A 37 1.32 0.67 -9.15
N MET A 38 2.16 1.71 -9.25
CA MET A 38 1.70 3.09 -9.40
C MET A 38 0.92 3.29 -10.71
N ASN A 39 1.31 2.56 -11.77
CA ASN A 39 0.64 2.56 -13.07
C ASN A 39 -0.60 1.64 -13.16
N GLY A 40 -1.20 1.28 -12.01
CA GLY A 40 -2.49 0.59 -12.00
C GLY A 40 -2.44 -0.94 -11.88
N GLU A 41 -1.26 -1.56 -12.00
CA GLU A 41 -1.16 -3.01 -11.97
C GLU A 41 -1.29 -3.58 -10.55
N ASN A 42 -2.08 -4.64 -10.42
CA ASN A 42 -2.12 -5.40 -9.18
C ASN A 42 -1.03 -6.49 -9.16
N PHE A 43 -0.73 -7.05 -7.98
CA PHE A 43 0.28 -8.10 -7.85
C PHE A 43 0.01 -9.36 -8.68
N SER A 44 -1.25 -9.67 -9.00
CA SER A 44 -1.55 -10.78 -9.90
C SER A 44 -1.09 -10.51 -11.32
N GLN A 45 -1.27 -9.27 -11.81
CA GLN A 45 -0.81 -8.84 -13.12
C GLN A 45 0.72 -8.78 -13.16
N ILE A 46 1.34 -8.16 -12.16
CA ILE A 46 2.80 -8.07 -12.04
C ILE A 46 3.41 -9.46 -12.00
N CYS A 47 2.96 -10.34 -11.10
CA CYS A 47 3.50 -11.70 -10.99
C CYS A 47 3.16 -12.60 -12.18
N SER A 48 2.25 -12.22 -13.09
CA SER A 48 2.00 -13.04 -14.29
C SER A 48 3.20 -13.03 -15.24
N ASP A 49 3.93 -11.92 -15.28
CA ASP A 49 5.14 -11.72 -16.08
C ASP A 49 6.26 -12.71 -15.67
N PRO A 50 6.83 -13.50 -16.61
CA PRO A 50 7.94 -14.41 -16.34
C PRO A 50 9.20 -13.74 -15.77
N MET A 51 9.41 -12.46 -16.07
CA MET A 51 10.53 -11.67 -15.54
C MET A 51 10.26 -11.12 -14.13
N MET A 52 9.06 -11.31 -13.59
CA MET A 52 8.67 -10.87 -12.25
C MET A 52 8.66 -12.03 -11.24
N PRO A 53 8.85 -11.74 -9.94
CA PRO A 53 8.79 -12.75 -8.91
C PRO A 53 7.42 -13.42 -8.86
N SER A 54 7.41 -14.65 -8.34
CA SER A 54 6.14 -15.27 -7.93
C SER A 54 5.51 -14.49 -6.78
N ARG A 55 4.19 -14.65 -6.60
CA ARG A 55 3.46 -14.03 -5.50
C ARG A 55 4.07 -14.40 -4.14
N ALA A 56 4.45 -15.66 -3.95
CA ALA A 56 5.09 -16.11 -2.72
C ALA A 56 6.46 -15.47 -2.47
N ALA A 57 7.28 -15.27 -3.52
CA ALA A 57 8.55 -14.56 -3.40
C ALA A 57 8.34 -13.08 -3.05
N LEU A 58 7.38 -12.41 -3.71
CA LEU A 58 7.05 -11.02 -3.45
C LEU A 58 6.67 -10.75 -1.99
N TYR A 59 5.74 -11.53 -1.43
CA TYR A 59 5.34 -11.35 -0.02
C TYR A 59 6.48 -11.66 0.94
N ARG A 60 7.33 -12.64 0.63
CA ARG A 60 8.54 -12.92 1.42
C ARG A 60 9.51 -11.75 1.42
N TRP A 61 9.73 -11.12 0.26
CA TRP A 61 10.60 -9.95 0.15
C TRP A 61 10.05 -8.77 0.95
N ARG A 62 8.73 -8.48 0.87
CA ARG A 62 8.09 -7.44 1.68
C ARG A 62 8.24 -7.68 3.19
N ALA A 63 8.09 -8.93 3.63
CA ALA A 63 8.25 -9.27 5.04
C ALA A 63 9.71 -9.16 5.52
N ALA A 64 10.67 -9.52 4.65
CA ALA A 64 12.10 -9.51 5.00
C ALA A 64 12.78 -8.15 4.83
N ARG A 65 12.18 -7.22 4.08
CA ARG A 65 12.80 -5.94 3.68
C ARG A 65 11.85 -4.76 3.96
N PRO A 66 11.95 -4.13 5.14
CA PRO A 66 11.09 -3.00 5.51
C PRO A 66 11.20 -1.79 4.57
N ASP A 67 12.37 -1.56 3.98
CA ASP A 67 12.61 -0.48 3.01
C ASP A 67 11.79 -0.68 1.72
N PHE A 68 11.75 -1.92 1.21
CA PHE A 68 10.96 -2.30 0.05
C PHE A 68 9.46 -2.27 0.37
N ASP A 69 9.06 -2.72 1.57
CA ASP A 69 7.66 -2.63 1.99
C ASP A 69 7.19 -1.17 2.09
N ALA A 70 8.03 -0.27 2.62
CA ALA A 70 7.75 1.16 2.66
C ALA A 70 7.66 1.78 1.26
N ARG A 71 8.51 1.37 0.31
CA ARG A 71 8.38 1.75 -1.11
C ARG A 71 7.06 1.27 -1.70
N CYS A 72 6.65 0.02 -1.43
CA CYS A 72 5.36 -0.51 -1.86
C CYS A 72 4.18 0.25 -1.24
N ALA A 73 4.29 0.70 0.01
CA ALA A 73 3.26 1.52 0.66
C ALA A 73 3.12 2.88 -0.03
N ARG A 74 4.23 3.55 -0.35
CA ARG A 74 4.21 4.80 -1.13
C ARG A 74 3.64 4.61 -2.53
N ALA A 75 4.00 3.50 -3.19
CA ALA A 75 3.46 3.15 -4.50
C ALA A 75 1.93 2.93 -4.47
N ARG A 76 1.36 2.46 -3.34
CA ARG A 76 -0.10 2.40 -3.18
C ARG A 76 -0.73 3.78 -3.12
N GLU A 77 -0.10 4.73 -2.43
CA GLU A 77 -0.60 6.10 -2.35
C GLU A 77 -0.66 6.73 -3.75
N ALA A 78 0.40 6.62 -4.56
CA ALA A 78 0.41 7.12 -5.94
C ALA A 78 -0.52 6.34 -6.89
N LEU A 79 -0.77 5.04 -6.63
CA LEU A 79 -1.81 4.29 -7.35
C LEU A 79 -3.21 4.91 -7.14
N ALA A 80 -3.47 5.56 -6.00
CA ALA A 80 -4.75 6.22 -5.80
C ALA A 80 -4.95 7.37 -6.79
N ASP A 81 -3.90 8.17 -7.05
CA ASP A 81 -3.93 9.25 -8.05
C ASP A 81 -4.20 8.68 -9.45
N PHE A 82 -3.48 7.63 -9.85
CA PHE A 82 -3.73 6.93 -11.12
C PHE A 82 -5.19 6.45 -11.26
N LEU A 83 -5.78 5.94 -10.17
CA LEU A 83 -7.17 5.48 -10.18
C LEU A 83 -8.15 6.65 -10.34
N LEU A 84 -7.86 7.83 -9.79
CA LEU A 84 -8.68 9.02 -9.98
C LEU A 84 -8.65 9.50 -11.43
N ASP A 85 -7.46 9.64 -12.03
CA ASP A 85 -7.32 10.00 -13.45
C ASP A 85 -8.08 9.02 -14.35
N LYS A 86 -8.01 7.73 -14.02
CA LYS A 86 -8.75 6.68 -14.74
C LYS A 86 -10.27 6.78 -14.55
N ILE A 87 -10.74 7.18 -13.37
CA ILE A 87 -12.17 7.41 -13.11
C ILE A 87 -12.68 8.55 -13.98
N GLU A 88 -11.96 9.66 -14.06
CA GLU A 88 -12.31 10.80 -14.92
C GLU A 88 -12.40 10.36 -16.38
N ALA A 89 -11.39 9.66 -16.89
CA ALA A 89 -11.41 9.13 -18.25
C ALA A 89 -12.58 8.15 -18.51
N MET A 90 -12.95 7.32 -17.52
CA MET A 90 -14.11 6.42 -17.64
C MET A 90 -15.44 7.19 -17.65
N ALA A 91 -15.55 8.26 -16.86
CA ALA A 91 -16.72 9.11 -16.81
C ALA A 91 -16.94 9.80 -18.17
N ASP A 92 -15.90 10.40 -18.75
CA ASP A 92 -15.96 11.06 -20.05
C ASP A 92 -16.30 10.11 -21.21
N ALA A 93 -15.87 8.85 -21.11
CA ALA A 93 -16.17 7.81 -22.10
C ALA A 93 -17.53 7.10 -21.87
N THR A 94 -18.36 7.59 -20.96
CA THR A 94 -19.66 6.99 -20.66
C THR A 94 -20.68 7.28 -21.77
N THR A 95 -21.38 6.24 -22.19
CA THR A 95 -22.48 6.28 -23.16
C THR A 95 -23.71 5.59 -22.58
N GLU A 96 -24.88 5.77 -23.20
CA GLU A 96 -26.12 5.09 -22.76
C GLU A 96 -26.00 3.56 -22.77
N GLU A 97 -25.24 3.01 -23.71
CA GLU A 97 -25.02 1.56 -23.84
C GLU A 97 -24.14 0.99 -22.72
N ASN A 98 -23.18 1.77 -22.22
CA ASN A 98 -22.15 1.30 -21.30
C ASN A 98 -22.32 1.80 -19.85
N VAL A 99 -23.29 2.68 -19.58
CA VAL A 99 -23.45 3.37 -18.29
C VAL A 99 -23.50 2.41 -17.10
N ASN A 100 -24.18 1.28 -17.22
CA ASN A 100 -24.27 0.29 -16.14
C ASN A 100 -22.91 -0.39 -15.86
N SER A 101 -22.15 -0.70 -16.91
CA SER A 101 -20.80 -1.26 -16.76
C SER A 101 -19.83 -0.22 -16.20
N GLN A 102 -19.89 1.02 -16.69
CA GLN A 102 -19.04 2.12 -16.21
C GLN A 102 -19.32 2.43 -14.74
N ARG A 103 -20.58 2.48 -14.32
CA ARG A 103 -20.94 2.68 -12.92
C ARG A 103 -20.28 1.67 -11.98
N LEU A 104 -20.25 0.39 -12.34
CA LEU A 104 -19.57 -0.64 -11.56
C LEU A 104 -18.04 -0.47 -11.55
N LYS A 105 -17.45 -0.15 -12.71
CA LYS A 105 -16.00 0.05 -12.82
C LYS A 105 -15.52 1.27 -12.04
N ILE A 106 -16.24 2.39 -12.17
CA ILE A 106 -15.98 3.64 -11.45
C ILE A 106 -16.13 3.43 -9.95
N SER A 107 -17.22 2.82 -9.48
CA SER A 107 -17.41 2.58 -8.03
C SER A 107 -16.32 1.67 -7.45
N THR A 108 -15.91 0.64 -8.18
CA THR A 108 -14.82 -0.26 -7.78
C THR A 108 -13.49 0.49 -7.72
N ALA A 109 -13.20 1.35 -8.71
CA ALA A 109 -11.98 2.16 -8.73
C ALA A 109 -11.98 3.19 -7.60
N GLN A 110 -13.10 3.85 -7.33
CA GLN A 110 -13.25 4.84 -6.26
C GLN A 110 -13.00 4.21 -4.90
N TRP A 111 -13.70 3.11 -4.58
CA TRP A 111 -13.46 2.37 -3.34
C TRP A 111 -12.00 1.99 -3.17
N ARG A 112 -11.37 1.54 -4.26
CA ARG A 112 -9.96 1.15 -4.24
C ARG A 112 -9.03 2.35 -4.00
N ALA A 113 -9.27 3.50 -4.63
CA ALA A 113 -8.51 4.73 -4.40
C ALA A 113 -8.60 5.18 -2.93
N GLU A 114 -9.82 5.20 -2.36
CA GLU A 114 -10.06 5.53 -0.95
C GLU A 114 -9.29 4.61 0.02
N LYS A 115 -9.21 3.30 -0.28
CA LYS A 115 -8.46 2.35 0.56
C LYS A 115 -6.96 2.44 0.38
N MET A 116 -6.47 2.85 -0.79
CA MET A 116 -5.04 2.98 -1.04
C MET A 116 -4.45 4.27 -0.45
N ALA A 117 -5.24 5.35 -0.38
CA ALA A 117 -4.82 6.63 0.19
C ALA A 117 -5.83 7.18 1.23
N PRO A 118 -6.03 6.48 2.37
CA PRO A 118 -7.07 6.84 3.34
C PRO A 118 -6.86 8.20 4.01
N ARG A 119 -5.61 8.71 4.06
CA ARG A 119 -5.31 10.02 4.64
C ARG A 119 -5.78 11.17 3.76
N THR A 120 -5.70 11.02 2.44
CA THR A 120 -6.00 12.09 1.46
C THR A 120 -7.39 11.96 0.88
N LEU A 121 -7.82 10.73 0.57
CA LEU A 121 -9.07 10.42 -0.12
C LEU A 121 -10.14 9.77 0.77
N GLY A 122 -9.81 9.45 2.02
CA GLY A 122 -10.76 8.86 2.94
C GLY A 122 -11.94 9.81 3.23
N PRO A 123 -13.15 9.27 3.51
CA PRO A 123 -14.29 10.08 3.89
C PRO A 123 -13.96 10.89 5.15
N ARG A 124 -14.13 12.20 5.08
CA ARG A 124 -14.06 13.07 6.26
C ARG A 124 -15.36 12.94 7.03
N VAL A 125 -15.28 12.46 8.26
CA VAL A 125 -16.43 12.33 9.16
C VAL A 125 -16.37 13.46 10.17
N ASN A 126 -17.38 14.32 10.15
CA ASN A 126 -17.63 15.27 11.23
C ASN A 126 -18.64 14.60 12.17
N THR A 127 -18.19 14.20 13.35
CA THR A 127 -19.08 13.65 14.38
C THR A 127 -19.50 14.77 15.31
N GLU A 128 -20.78 15.12 15.26
CA GLU A 128 -21.40 15.98 16.27
C GLU A 128 -21.74 15.12 17.50
N ILE A 129 -21.18 15.46 18.66
CA ILE A 129 -21.48 14.80 19.92
C ILE A 129 -22.57 15.62 20.60
N THR A 130 -23.82 15.20 20.48
CA THR A 130 -24.96 15.85 21.13
C THR A 130 -25.21 15.23 22.50
N GLY A 131 -25.18 16.05 23.56
CA GLY A 131 -25.52 15.69 24.92
C GLY A 131 -25.82 16.96 25.74
N ASP A 132 -26.47 16.83 26.89
CA ASP A 132 -26.96 17.96 27.70
C ASP A 132 -25.84 18.85 28.30
N ALA A 133 -24.57 18.46 28.15
CA ALA A 133 -23.42 19.25 28.59
C ALA A 133 -22.72 19.92 27.38
N THR A 134 -22.57 21.24 27.44
CA THR A 134 -21.72 21.97 26.49
C THR A 134 -20.25 21.65 26.76
N VAL A 135 -19.66 20.76 25.96
CA VAL A 135 -18.22 20.44 26.04
C VAL A 135 -17.47 21.25 24.97
N HIS A 136 -16.69 22.24 25.40
CA HIS A 136 -15.75 22.92 24.51
C HIS A 136 -14.47 22.10 24.37
N VAL A 137 -14.33 21.38 23.26
CA VAL A 137 -13.09 20.65 22.95
C VAL A 137 -12.10 21.60 22.28
N GLN A 138 -11.01 21.96 22.97
CA GLN A 138 -9.87 22.67 22.38
C GLN A 138 -8.76 21.67 22.05
N HIS A 139 -8.40 21.56 20.77
CA HIS A 139 -7.27 20.76 20.34
C HIS A 139 -6.00 21.62 20.29
N THR A 140 -5.02 21.32 21.14
CA THR A 140 -3.69 21.96 21.12
C THR A 140 -2.64 20.91 20.78
N THR A 141 -1.89 21.15 19.71
CA THR A 141 -0.77 20.27 19.34
C THR A 141 0.49 20.70 20.10
N VAL A 142 1.10 19.77 20.82
CA VAL A 142 2.33 20.00 21.59
C VAL A 142 3.43 19.09 21.05
N ASP A 143 4.54 19.68 20.57
CA ASP A 143 5.73 18.90 20.21
C ASP A 143 6.56 18.59 21.46
N VAL A 144 6.51 17.32 21.88
CA VAL A 144 7.19 16.81 23.07
C VAL A 144 8.71 16.96 22.96
N ARG A 145 9.28 17.04 21.76
CA ARG A 145 10.73 17.18 21.53
C ARG A 145 11.25 18.56 21.93
N VAL A 146 10.38 19.56 22.01
CA VAL A 146 10.75 20.95 22.32
C VAL A 146 10.59 21.24 23.82
N LEU A 147 9.92 20.35 24.57
CA LEU A 147 9.76 20.47 26.02
C LEU A 147 11.07 20.17 26.76
N SER A 148 11.25 20.78 27.93
CA SER A 148 12.34 20.41 28.85
C SER A 148 12.13 18.99 29.40
N PRO A 149 13.19 18.30 29.87
CA PRO A 149 13.06 16.98 30.50
C PRO A 149 12.02 16.95 31.63
N GLU A 150 11.97 17.98 32.46
CA GLU A 150 11.03 18.12 33.58
C GLU A 150 9.59 18.28 33.07
N ALA A 151 9.38 19.11 32.06
CA ALA A 151 8.06 19.32 31.45
C ALA A 151 7.54 18.06 30.74
N ARG A 152 8.43 17.27 30.11
CA ARG A 152 8.07 15.99 29.49
C ARG A 152 7.60 14.97 30.51
N GLU A 153 8.31 14.84 31.63
CA GLU A 153 7.94 13.88 32.66
C GLU A 153 6.63 14.30 33.35
N ALA A 154 6.45 15.59 33.65
CA ALA A 154 5.19 16.10 34.17
C ALA A 154 4.01 15.83 33.21
N PHE A 155 4.20 16.05 31.91
CA PHE A 155 3.19 15.77 30.89
C PHE A 155 2.85 14.27 30.81
N LYS A 156 3.87 13.40 30.88
CA LYS A 156 3.70 11.94 30.88
C LYS A 156 2.92 11.46 32.11
N GLN A 157 3.24 11.98 33.30
CA GLN A 157 2.53 11.65 34.54
C GLN A 157 1.07 12.09 34.48
N ALA A 158 0.80 13.30 33.98
CA ALA A 158 -0.56 13.79 33.79
C ALA A 158 -1.37 12.90 32.81
N LEU A 159 -0.75 12.45 31.70
CA LEU A 159 -1.39 11.52 30.77
C LEU A 159 -1.70 10.15 31.41
N LEU A 160 -0.80 9.62 32.23
CA LEU A 160 -1.01 8.35 32.93
C LEU A 160 -2.14 8.45 33.96
N ALA A 161 -2.17 9.54 34.74
CA ALA A 161 -3.23 9.80 35.70
C ALA A 161 -4.60 9.97 35.02
N ALA A 162 -4.67 10.72 33.92
CA ALA A 162 -5.91 10.87 33.16
C ALA A 162 -6.40 9.54 32.57
N LYS A 163 -5.49 8.69 32.07
CA LYS A 163 -5.84 7.34 31.59
C LYS A 163 -6.43 6.46 32.69
N ALA A 164 -5.92 6.55 33.92
CA ALA A 164 -6.46 5.79 35.04
C ALA A 164 -7.90 6.20 35.37
N GLN A 165 -8.20 7.50 35.34
CA GLN A 165 -9.56 8.04 35.59
C GLN A 165 -10.57 7.65 34.51
N ILE A 166 -10.14 7.54 33.25
CA ILE A 166 -11.01 7.10 32.14
C ILE A 166 -11.37 5.61 32.28
N ILE A 167 -10.44 4.78 32.79
CA ILE A 167 -10.66 3.33 32.98
C ILE A 167 -11.64 3.06 34.14
N GLU A 168 -11.69 3.92 35.16
CA GLU A 168 -12.63 3.77 36.29
C GLU A 168 -14.07 4.19 35.95
N HIS A 169 -14.32 4.84 34.81
CA HIS A 169 -15.63 5.37 34.43
C HIS A 169 -16.32 4.60 33.28
N ASP A 170 -15.96 3.33 33.02
CA ASP A 170 -16.71 2.44 32.10
C ASP A 170 -17.92 1.84 32.86
N PRO A 171 -19.17 2.28 32.63
CA PRO A 171 -20.32 1.78 33.36
C PRO A 171 -20.82 0.52 32.66
N LYS A 172 -20.12 -0.60 32.85
CA LYS A 172 -20.66 -1.92 32.50
C LYS A 172 -21.41 -2.55 33.66
N GLU A 173 -22.49 -1.93 34.10
CA GLU A 173 -23.60 -2.65 34.75
C GLU A 173 -24.93 -1.96 34.44
N GLY A 174 -25.78 -2.61 33.64
CA GLY A 174 -27.17 -2.19 33.45
C GLY A 174 -27.83 -2.73 32.19
N GLN A 175 -28.64 -3.79 32.37
CA GLN A 175 -29.68 -4.37 31.48
C GLN A 175 -29.17 -5.45 30.52
N GLY A 176 -29.51 -6.73 30.66
CA GLY A 176 -30.65 -7.32 31.37
C GLY A 176 -31.90 -7.27 30.50
#